data_AF-A0A8T7HJZ7-F1
#
_entry.id   AF-A0A8T7HJZ7-F1
#
_cell.length_a   1.000
_cell.length_b   1.000
_cell.length_c   1.000
_cell.angle_alpha   90.00
_cell.angle_beta   90.00
_cell.angle_gamma   90.00
#
_symmetry.space_group_name_H-M   'P 1'
#
loop_
_entity.id
_entity.type
_entity.pdbx_description
1 polymer ?
#
loop_
_entity_poly.entity_id
_entity_poly.type
_entity_poly.pdbx_seq_one_letter_code
_entity_poly.pdbx_strand_id
1 'polypeptide(L)'
;MKLWEKGKGLSQDVESFTVGDDCLLDQALVKHDCKASIAHAKMLAKIGILAQEELSMLVTGLHEIIELDSKGQFMVKQEDEDCHTAIENYLTGKYGEAGKKIHTGRSRNDQVAVALKLYMKEELALTKELVKKLVLSLNSLAKNKTPIPGYTHMRKAMPSSVALFAEGYAEALENDLLLVDSALEFIDSCPLGSAAGYGTKLGLDREMVAEELGFSKVQATTAVQLSRGKNEAVAVNSLACIMLDLGKLSSDLILFSMPEFGFFALPDEVCTGSSIMPQKKNPDVLELIRSKSKVVQAKHSEIMSIIQGLCSGFHRDFQLTKEPMMDSYFRGIARSEAEREGARRHARQDGRRDDSCSAPPACLRPRTASSPVRSGDEVVYHGVILDITERILAEREKGRLEEQLRQSQKMEAIGLLAGGVAH
;
A
#
# COMPACT_ATOMS: atom_id res chain seq x y z
N MET A 1 -10.09 29.80 11.84
CA MET A 1 -10.31 29.78 13.31
C MET A 1 -10.43 28.32 13.69
N LYS A 2 -9.58 27.82 14.58
CA LYS A 2 -9.50 26.39 14.91
C LYS A 2 -10.72 25.97 15.73
N LEU A 3 -11.40 24.91 15.33
CA LEU A 3 -12.72 24.58 15.89
C LEU A 3 -12.71 24.06 17.33
N TRP A 4 -11.56 23.61 17.85
CA TRP A 4 -11.41 23.12 19.23
C TRP A 4 -10.74 24.14 20.15
N GLU A 5 -10.31 25.28 19.63
CA GLU A 5 -9.61 26.30 20.41
C GLU A 5 -10.61 27.15 21.20
N LYS A 6 -10.60 27.00 22.53
CA LYS A 6 -11.47 27.77 23.46
C LYS A 6 -10.85 29.12 23.86
N GLY A 7 -10.40 29.90 22.87
CA GLY A 7 -10.05 31.32 23.03
C GLY A 7 -8.82 31.65 23.91
N LYS A 8 -8.02 30.65 24.30
CA LYS A 8 -6.67 30.85 24.85
C LYS A 8 -5.70 30.20 23.88
N GLY A 9 -4.79 31.00 23.30
CA GLY A 9 -3.79 30.52 22.34
C GLY A 9 -3.04 29.32 22.90
N LEU A 10 -3.02 28.21 22.16
CA LEU A 10 -2.15 27.08 22.50
C LEU A 10 -0.69 27.45 22.31
N SER A 11 0.20 26.78 23.06
CA SER A 11 1.63 26.85 22.74
C SER A 11 1.88 26.22 21.38
N GLN A 12 2.72 26.87 20.57
CA GLN A 12 3.13 26.38 19.25
C GLN A 12 3.76 24.98 19.32
N ASP A 13 4.45 24.64 20.43
CA ASP A 13 5.03 23.31 20.63
C ASP A 13 3.95 22.24 20.81
N VAL A 14 2.88 22.55 21.56
CA VAL A 14 1.77 21.61 21.79
C VAL A 14 0.97 21.44 20.51
N GLU A 15 0.75 22.52 19.77
CA GLU A 15 0.11 22.49 18.46
C GLU A 15 0.91 21.64 17.46
N SER A 16 2.22 21.90 17.33
CA SER A 16 3.10 21.13 16.47
C SER A 16 3.12 19.65 16.83
N PHE A 17 3.18 19.32 18.12
CA PHE A 17 3.14 17.93 18.60
C PHE A 17 1.79 17.24 18.34
N THR A 18 0.68 17.93 18.55
CA THR A 18 -0.66 17.32 18.43
C THR A 18 -1.13 17.22 16.98
N VAL A 19 -0.75 18.17 16.12
CA VAL A 19 -0.96 18.04 14.66
C VAL A 19 0.01 17.01 14.08
N GLY A 20 1.30 17.07 14.44
CA GLY A 20 2.31 16.15 13.92
C GLY A 20 2.30 16.11 12.39
N ASP A 21 2.29 14.91 11.83
CA ASP A 21 2.24 14.65 10.39
C ASP A 21 0.79 14.48 9.85
N ASP A 22 -0.23 14.79 10.66
CA ASP A 22 -1.63 14.51 10.30
C ASP A 22 -2.06 15.25 9.04
N CYS A 23 -1.60 16.49 8.82
CA CYS A 23 -1.85 17.25 7.60
C CYS A 23 -1.33 16.55 6.33
N LEU A 24 -0.18 15.85 6.42
CA LEU A 24 0.42 15.12 5.30
C LEU A 24 -0.36 13.83 5.03
N LEU A 25 -0.76 13.13 6.09
CA LEU A 25 -1.55 11.90 5.99
C LEU A 25 -2.96 12.19 5.46
N ASP A 26 -3.56 13.27 5.93
CA ASP A 26 -4.94 13.67 5.61
C ASP A 26 -5.11 14.19 4.20
N GLN A 27 -4.03 14.62 3.54
CA GLN A 27 -4.07 14.87 2.11
C GLN A 27 -4.62 13.66 1.34
N ALA A 28 -4.28 12.44 1.75
CA ALA A 28 -4.79 11.21 1.12
C ALA A 28 -6.28 10.96 1.39
N LEU A 29 -6.90 11.66 2.35
CA LEU A 29 -8.29 11.53 2.73
C LEU A 29 -9.21 12.60 2.13
N VAL A 30 -8.67 13.64 1.50
CA VAL A 30 -9.45 14.78 0.96
C VAL A 30 -10.60 14.30 0.07
N LYS A 31 -10.30 13.41 -0.88
CA LYS A 31 -11.30 12.80 -1.77
C LYS A 31 -12.41 12.08 -0.99
N HIS A 32 -12.05 11.29 0.02
CA HIS A 32 -12.99 10.49 0.80
C HIS A 32 -13.84 11.35 1.73
N ASP A 33 -13.24 12.36 2.36
CA ASP A 33 -13.94 13.32 3.20
C ASP A 33 -14.91 14.19 2.39
N CYS A 34 -14.52 14.59 1.17
CA CYS A 34 -15.42 15.32 0.28
C CYS A 34 -16.63 14.49 -0.12
N LYS A 35 -16.44 13.21 -0.47
CA LYS A 35 -17.55 12.28 -0.77
C LYS A 35 -18.48 12.11 0.43
N ALA A 36 -17.93 11.89 1.62
CA ALA A 36 -18.70 11.80 2.86
C ALA A 36 -19.47 13.10 3.15
N SER A 37 -18.85 14.25 2.91
CA SER A 37 -19.45 15.57 3.09
C SER A 37 -20.56 15.85 2.08
N ILE A 38 -20.47 15.37 0.84
CA ILE A 38 -21.56 15.46 -0.16
C ILE A 38 -22.79 14.69 0.34
N ALA A 39 -22.61 13.45 0.80
CA ALA A 39 -23.70 12.63 1.33
C ALA A 39 -24.34 13.28 2.57
N HIS A 40 -23.51 13.83 3.47
CA HIS A 40 -23.97 14.59 4.63
C HIS A 40 -24.78 15.83 4.23
N ALA A 41 -24.30 16.63 3.27
CA ALA A 41 -24.99 17.82 2.79
C ALA A 41 -26.37 17.48 2.21
N LYS A 42 -26.46 16.42 1.38
CA LYS A 42 -27.74 15.94 0.83
C LYS A 42 -28.72 15.56 1.94
N MET A 43 -28.24 14.88 2.99
CA MET A 43 -29.05 14.55 4.16
C MET A 43 -29.49 15.79 4.94
N LEU A 44 -28.60 16.77 5.16
CA LEU A 44 -28.96 18.03 5.83
C LEU A 44 -30.05 18.80 5.05
N ALA A 45 -30.01 18.77 3.72
CA ALA A 45 -31.06 19.34 2.89
C ALA A 45 -32.38 18.58 3.02
N LYS A 46 -32.34 17.23 3.07
CA LYS A 46 -33.54 16.40 3.28
C LYS A 46 -34.26 16.72 4.59
N ILE A 47 -33.52 17.01 5.66
CA ILE A 47 -34.09 17.37 6.97
C ILE A 47 -34.34 18.89 7.13
N GLY A 48 -34.17 19.68 6.06
CA GLY A 48 -34.49 21.11 6.04
C GLY A 48 -33.47 22.04 6.72
N ILE A 49 -32.27 21.55 7.04
CA ILE A 49 -31.19 22.39 7.59
C ILE A 49 -30.49 23.21 6.49
N LEU A 50 -30.34 22.62 5.30
CA LEU A 50 -29.84 23.30 4.11
C LEU A 50 -30.98 23.57 3.13
N ALA A 51 -31.02 24.78 2.57
CA ALA A 51 -31.83 25.05 1.38
C ALA A 51 -31.25 24.32 0.15
N GLN A 52 -32.05 24.12 -0.90
CA GLN A 52 -31.60 23.43 -2.12
C GLN A 52 -30.49 24.19 -2.85
N GLU A 53 -30.53 25.53 -2.81
CA GLU A 53 -29.50 26.39 -3.36
C GLU A 53 -28.19 26.24 -2.59
N GLU A 54 -28.25 26.19 -1.25
CA GLU A 54 -27.08 25.95 -0.39
C GLU A 54 -26.47 24.57 -0.65
N LEU A 55 -27.31 23.53 -0.81
CA LEU A 55 -26.87 22.19 -1.18
C LEU A 55 -26.11 22.21 -2.51
N SER A 56 -26.68 22.85 -3.55
CA SER A 56 -26.05 22.91 -4.86
C SER A 56 -24.69 23.60 -4.81
N MET A 57 -24.56 24.68 -4.02
CA MET A 57 -23.29 25.38 -3.83
C MET A 57 -22.24 24.49 -3.16
N LEU A 58 -22.61 23.82 -2.06
CA LEU A 58 -21.70 22.96 -1.31
C LEU A 58 -21.24 21.74 -2.12
N VAL A 59 -22.16 21.08 -2.83
CA VAL A 59 -21.82 19.95 -3.70
C VAL A 59 -20.88 20.38 -4.83
N THR A 60 -21.10 21.55 -5.41
CA THR A 60 -20.20 22.11 -6.44
C THR A 60 -18.80 22.35 -5.87
N GLY A 61 -18.71 22.99 -4.69
CA GLY A 61 -17.43 23.22 -4.02
C GLY A 61 -16.69 21.95 -3.66
N LEU A 62 -17.39 20.93 -3.17
CA LEU A 62 -16.80 19.65 -2.80
C LEU A 62 -16.26 18.89 -4.03
N HIS A 63 -16.96 18.94 -5.17
CA HIS A 63 -16.42 18.38 -6.42
C HIS A 63 -15.20 19.15 -6.94
N GLU A 64 -15.20 20.49 -6.82
CA GLU A 64 -14.05 21.31 -7.19
C GLU A 64 -12.83 21.01 -6.32
N ILE A 65 -12.99 20.80 -5.01
CA ILE A 65 -11.90 20.37 -4.13
C ILE A 65 -11.34 19.03 -4.60
N ILE A 66 -12.19 18.05 -4.92
CA ILE A 66 -11.75 16.74 -5.47
C ILE A 66 -10.93 16.94 -6.76
N GLU A 67 -11.38 17.82 -7.66
CA GLU A 67 -10.67 18.12 -8.91
C GLU A 67 -9.31 18.79 -8.65
N LEU A 68 -9.26 19.79 -7.76
CA LEU A 68 -8.03 20.47 -7.37
C LEU A 68 -7.05 19.51 -6.70
N ASP A 69 -7.51 18.65 -5.79
CA ASP A 69 -6.70 17.63 -5.12
C ASP A 69 -6.10 16.64 -6.13
N SER A 70 -6.89 16.17 -7.09
CA SER A 70 -6.40 15.28 -8.17
C SER A 70 -5.31 15.90 -9.04
N LYS A 71 -5.25 17.24 -9.10
CA LYS A 71 -4.24 18.03 -9.82
C LYS A 71 -3.08 18.46 -8.92
N GLY A 72 -3.08 18.11 -7.63
CA GLY A 72 -2.10 18.56 -6.63
C GLY A 72 -2.18 20.06 -6.33
N GLN A 73 -3.36 20.66 -6.49
CA GLN A 73 -3.63 22.10 -6.32
C GLN A 73 -4.42 22.42 -5.05
N PHE A 74 -4.98 21.41 -4.38
CA PHE A 74 -5.57 21.56 -3.05
C PHE A 74 -4.59 21.03 -2.01
N MET A 75 -4.06 21.93 -1.17
CA MET A 75 -3.04 21.60 -0.18
C MET A 75 -3.61 21.71 1.23
N VAL A 76 -3.52 20.63 2.01
CA VAL A 76 -3.79 20.67 3.46
C VAL A 76 -2.57 21.26 4.15
N LYS A 77 -2.72 22.44 4.75
CA LYS A 77 -1.60 23.14 5.41
C LYS A 77 -1.53 22.75 6.89
N GLN A 78 -0.35 22.97 7.50
CA GLN A 78 -0.19 22.83 8.96
C GLN A 78 -1.19 23.71 9.73
N GLU A 79 -1.49 24.88 9.20
CA GLU A 79 -2.44 25.85 9.75
C GLU A 79 -3.88 25.31 9.81
N ASP A 80 -4.23 24.45 8.85
CA ASP A 80 -5.52 23.77 8.78
C ASP A 80 -5.61 22.62 9.78
N GLU A 81 -4.48 22.09 10.27
CA GLU A 81 -4.38 20.92 11.17
C GLU A 81 -4.73 19.58 10.51
N ASP A 82 -5.87 19.53 9.83
CA ASP A 82 -6.42 18.34 9.19
C ASP A 82 -7.14 18.68 7.86
N CYS A 83 -7.43 17.66 7.05
CA CYS A 83 -8.14 17.88 5.78
C CYS A 83 -9.57 18.40 5.99
N HIS A 84 -10.19 18.04 7.12
CA HIS A 84 -11.56 18.39 7.46
C HIS A 84 -11.71 19.91 7.58
N THR A 85 -10.77 20.54 8.28
CA THR A 85 -10.70 21.98 8.48
C THR A 85 -10.31 22.69 7.19
N ALA A 86 -9.39 22.14 6.39
CA ALA A 86 -9.05 22.70 5.07
C ALA A 86 -10.28 22.76 4.15
N ILE A 87 -11.08 21.68 4.10
CA ILE A 87 -12.33 21.61 3.33
C ILE A 87 -13.36 22.62 3.86
N GLU A 88 -13.56 22.68 5.19
CA GLU A 88 -14.49 23.62 5.81
C GLU A 88 -14.08 25.08 5.57
N ASN A 89 -12.78 25.40 5.66
CA ASN A 89 -12.22 26.72 5.38
C ASN A 89 -12.45 27.11 3.91
N TYR A 90 -12.20 26.19 2.98
CA TYR A 90 -12.43 26.43 1.55
C TYR A 90 -13.91 26.74 1.26
N LEU A 91 -14.81 25.89 1.77
CA LEU A 91 -16.26 26.08 1.57
C LEU A 91 -16.78 27.35 2.23
N THR A 92 -16.31 27.67 3.43
CA THR A 92 -16.71 28.90 4.15
C THR A 92 -16.18 30.14 3.44
N GLY A 93 -14.93 30.13 2.97
CA GLY A 93 -14.35 31.23 2.23
C GLY A 93 -15.09 31.51 0.92
N LYS A 94 -15.57 30.47 0.24
CA LYS A 94 -16.25 30.58 -1.06
C LYS A 94 -17.75 30.84 -0.96
N TYR A 95 -18.44 30.21 -0.01
CA TYR A 95 -19.91 30.20 0.09
C TYR A 95 -20.47 30.78 1.40
N GLY A 96 -19.62 31.36 2.26
CA GLY A 96 -20.03 32.08 3.46
C GLY A 96 -20.81 31.19 4.44
N GLU A 97 -22.03 31.62 4.81
CA GLU A 97 -22.87 30.92 5.79
C GLU A 97 -23.25 29.50 5.37
N ALA A 98 -23.44 29.24 4.08
CA ALA A 98 -23.70 27.89 3.60
C ALA A 98 -22.52 26.96 3.92
N GLY A 99 -21.29 27.43 3.73
CA GLY A 99 -20.06 26.71 4.09
C GLY A 99 -20.00 26.34 5.57
N LYS A 100 -20.44 27.22 6.47
CA LYS A 100 -20.44 26.98 7.91
C LYS A 100 -21.45 25.89 8.34
N LYS A 101 -22.52 25.70 7.57
CA LYS A 101 -23.57 24.70 7.88
C LYS A 101 -23.15 23.26 7.55
N ILE A 102 -22.08 23.04 6.78
CA ILE A 102 -21.67 21.67 6.40
C ILE A 102 -21.33 20.79 7.61
N HIS A 103 -20.86 21.37 8.72
CA HIS A 103 -20.53 20.63 9.93
C HIS A 103 -21.73 20.38 10.86
N THR A 104 -22.92 20.91 10.54
CA THR A 104 -24.10 20.77 11.42
C THR A 104 -24.42 19.30 11.64
N GLY A 105 -24.54 18.90 12.92
CA GLY A 105 -24.85 17.52 13.31
C GLY A 105 -23.70 16.52 13.21
N ARG A 106 -22.50 16.96 12.83
CA ARG A 106 -21.32 16.10 12.69
C ARG A 106 -20.31 16.34 13.82
N SER A 107 -19.38 15.40 14.00
CA SER A 107 -18.18 15.57 14.81
C SER A 107 -16.97 15.21 13.97
N ARG A 108 -15.77 15.70 14.31
CA ARG A 108 -14.55 15.14 13.72
C ARG A 108 -14.42 13.63 13.97
N ASN A 109 -14.97 13.12 15.08
CA ASN A 109 -14.85 11.71 15.46
C ASN A 109 -15.54 10.74 14.50
N ASP A 110 -16.71 11.08 13.96
CA ASP A 110 -17.40 10.23 12.98
C ASP A 110 -17.04 10.59 11.54
N GLN A 111 -16.68 11.86 11.30
CA GLN A 111 -16.14 12.34 10.02
C GLN A 111 -14.84 11.61 9.63
N VAL A 112 -13.83 11.61 10.51
CA VAL A 112 -12.56 10.90 10.22
C VAL A 112 -12.80 9.39 10.08
N ALA A 113 -13.73 8.82 10.86
CA ALA A 113 -14.02 7.40 10.82
C ALA A 113 -14.65 6.98 9.47
N VAL A 114 -15.54 7.78 8.89
CA VAL A 114 -16.09 7.49 7.55
C VAL A 114 -15.05 7.67 6.46
N ALA A 115 -14.22 8.72 6.53
CA ALA A 115 -13.16 8.97 5.55
C ALA A 115 -12.15 7.80 5.51
N LEU A 116 -11.68 7.35 6.68
CA LEU A 116 -10.77 6.19 6.80
C LEU A 116 -11.41 4.90 6.28
N LYS A 117 -12.69 4.64 6.57
CA LYS A 117 -13.39 3.45 6.05
C LYS A 117 -13.52 3.47 4.53
N LEU A 118 -13.86 4.61 3.94
CA LEU A 118 -13.92 4.77 2.48
C LEU A 118 -12.54 4.59 1.85
N TYR A 119 -11.48 5.14 2.47
CA TYR A 119 -10.10 4.92 2.06
C TYR A 119 -9.73 3.44 2.08
N MET A 120 -9.92 2.77 3.22
CA MET A 120 -9.60 1.34 3.36
C MET A 120 -10.41 0.46 2.39
N LYS A 121 -11.68 0.77 2.13
CA LYS A 121 -12.48 0.03 1.12
C LYS A 121 -11.88 0.15 -0.27
N GLU A 122 -11.43 1.35 -0.66
CA GLU A 122 -10.76 1.59 -1.96
C GLU A 122 -9.42 0.84 -2.04
N GLU A 123 -8.60 0.90 -1.00
CA GLU A 123 -7.30 0.21 -0.93
C GLU A 123 -7.42 -1.32 -0.92
N LEU A 124 -8.37 -1.87 -0.16
CA LEU A 124 -8.62 -3.30 -0.12
C LEU A 124 -9.15 -3.81 -1.46
N ALA A 125 -10.04 -3.06 -2.12
CA ALA A 125 -10.52 -3.40 -3.45
C ALA A 125 -9.37 -3.42 -4.48
N LEU A 126 -8.48 -2.43 -4.45
CA LEU A 126 -7.28 -2.42 -5.30
C LEU A 126 -6.36 -3.61 -5.00
N THR A 127 -6.12 -3.89 -3.71
CA THR A 127 -5.32 -5.04 -3.27
C THR A 127 -5.89 -6.34 -3.82
N LYS A 128 -7.22 -6.54 -3.70
CA LYS A 128 -7.93 -7.70 -4.21
C LYS A 128 -7.67 -7.93 -5.69
N GLU A 129 -7.79 -6.88 -6.51
CA GLU A 129 -7.58 -6.98 -7.95
C GLU A 129 -6.12 -7.26 -8.32
N LEU A 130 -5.16 -6.70 -7.58
CA LEU A 130 -3.74 -6.99 -7.81
C LEU A 130 -3.37 -8.43 -7.43
N VAL A 131 -3.88 -8.94 -6.31
CA VAL A 131 -3.67 -10.33 -5.90
C VAL A 131 -4.31 -11.29 -6.90
N LYS A 132 -5.52 -11.02 -7.39
CA LYS A 132 -6.13 -11.81 -8.48
C LYS A 132 -5.26 -11.87 -9.73
N LYS A 133 -4.67 -10.74 -10.16
CA LYS A 133 -3.74 -10.71 -11.31
C LYS A 133 -2.50 -11.57 -11.06
N LEU A 134 -1.96 -11.56 -9.84
CA LEU A 134 -0.84 -12.41 -9.46
C LEU A 134 -1.22 -13.90 -9.46
N VAL A 135 -2.37 -14.24 -8.88
CA VAL A 135 -2.92 -15.60 -8.92
C VAL A 135 -3.08 -16.10 -10.36
N LEU A 136 -3.61 -15.28 -11.27
CA LEU A 136 -3.69 -15.63 -12.70
C LEU A 136 -2.30 -15.88 -13.32
N SER A 137 -1.30 -15.11 -12.93
CA SER A 137 0.08 -15.29 -13.40
C SER A 137 0.69 -16.60 -12.88
N LEU A 138 0.44 -16.94 -11.61
CA LEU A 138 0.85 -18.22 -11.02
C LEU A 138 0.12 -19.40 -11.65
N ASN A 139 -1.20 -19.28 -11.91
CA ASN A 139 -1.97 -20.29 -12.62
C ASN A 139 -1.51 -20.47 -14.07
N SER A 140 -0.97 -19.42 -14.71
CA SER A 140 -0.31 -19.56 -16.00
C SER A 140 1.02 -20.31 -15.89
N LEU A 141 1.84 -20.00 -14.87
CA LEU A 141 3.08 -20.72 -14.57
C LEU A 141 2.81 -22.20 -14.23
N ALA A 142 1.68 -22.49 -13.59
CA ALA A 142 1.26 -23.84 -13.21
C ALA A 142 1.09 -24.79 -14.40
N LYS A 143 0.98 -24.27 -15.63
CA LYS A 143 0.94 -25.10 -16.85
C LYS A 143 2.30 -25.75 -17.15
N ASN A 144 3.40 -25.26 -16.58
CA ASN A 144 4.73 -25.81 -16.77
C ASN A 144 4.95 -27.05 -15.88
N LYS A 145 5.01 -28.24 -16.50
CA LYS A 145 5.18 -29.53 -15.81
C LYS A 145 6.64 -29.93 -15.58
N THR A 146 7.59 -29.01 -15.78
CA THR A 146 9.03 -29.29 -15.60
C THR A 146 9.27 -29.83 -14.19
N PRO A 147 9.88 -31.03 -14.05
CA PRO A 147 10.17 -31.59 -12.74
C PRO A 147 11.19 -30.76 -11.97
N ILE A 148 10.89 -30.50 -10.69
CA ILE A 148 11.83 -29.94 -9.72
C ILE A 148 11.76 -30.78 -8.44
N PRO A 149 12.82 -30.89 -7.64
CA PRO A 149 12.74 -31.59 -6.37
C PRO A 149 11.85 -30.82 -5.38
N GLY A 150 10.99 -31.53 -4.65
CA GLY A 150 10.35 -30.98 -3.46
C GLY A 150 11.32 -30.95 -2.28
N TYR A 151 11.17 -29.98 -1.39
CA TYR A 151 12.07 -29.80 -0.24
C TYR A 151 11.31 -29.84 1.08
N THR A 152 11.88 -30.55 2.05
CA THR A 152 11.53 -30.44 3.48
C THR A 152 12.82 -30.24 4.26
N HIS A 153 12.84 -29.29 5.21
CA HIS A 153 14.05 -28.92 5.95
C HIS A 153 15.26 -28.58 5.06
N MET A 154 15.02 -27.98 3.88
CA MET A 154 16.05 -27.73 2.86
C MET A 154 16.76 -29.01 2.34
N ARG A 155 16.14 -30.18 2.47
CA ARG A 155 16.58 -31.46 1.91
C ARG A 155 15.63 -31.92 0.83
N LYS A 156 16.17 -32.53 -0.22
CA LYS A 156 15.36 -33.16 -1.27
C LYS A 156 14.49 -34.25 -0.64
N ALA A 157 13.19 -34.12 -0.82
CA ALA A 157 12.20 -35.05 -0.32
C ALA A 157 11.66 -35.88 -1.50
N MET A 158 10.46 -35.55 -1.96
CA MET A 158 9.79 -36.25 -3.06
C MET A 158 9.92 -35.48 -4.39
N PRO A 159 9.74 -36.14 -5.54
CA PRO A 159 9.59 -35.46 -6.82
C PRO A 159 8.45 -34.43 -6.78
N SER A 160 8.67 -33.28 -7.41
CA SER A 160 7.69 -32.21 -7.57
C SER A 160 7.77 -31.64 -8.99
N SER A 161 7.12 -30.51 -9.24
CA SER A 161 7.16 -29.80 -10.52
C SER A 161 6.98 -28.30 -10.32
N VAL A 162 7.34 -27.51 -11.34
CA VAL A 162 7.01 -26.08 -11.39
C VAL A 162 5.50 -25.87 -11.25
N ALA A 163 4.70 -26.77 -11.82
CA ALA A 163 3.25 -26.79 -11.67
C ALA A 163 2.82 -26.80 -10.19
N LEU A 164 3.24 -27.81 -9.43
CA LEU A 164 2.90 -27.94 -8.01
C LEU A 164 3.40 -26.77 -7.16
N PHE A 165 4.57 -26.22 -7.49
CA PHE A 165 5.10 -25.02 -6.83
C PHE A 165 4.19 -23.81 -7.05
N ALA A 166 3.79 -23.56 -8.31
CA ALA A 166 2.96 -22.42 -8.66
C ALA A 166 1.53 -22.56 -8.15
N GLU A 167 0.94 -23.76 -8.22
CA GLU A 167 -0.40 -24.08 -7.68
C GLU A 167 -0.45 -23.82 -6.18
N GLY A 168 0.55 -24.26 -5.42
CA GLY A 168 0.60 -24.05 -3.97
C GLY A 168 0.59 -22.56 -3.58
N TYR A 169 1.33 -21.72 -4.30
CA TYR A 169 1.31 -20.27 -4.06
C TYR A 169 0.04 -19.58 -4.58
N ALA A 170 -0.54 -20.06 -5.68
CA ALA A 170 -1.81 -19.56 -6.18
C ALA A 170 -2.93 -19.81 -5.16
N GLU A 171 -3.03 -21.04 -4.65
CA GLU A 171 -4.04 -21.41 -3.63
C GLU A 171 -3.85 -20.63 -2.32
N ALA A 172 -2.61 -20.43 -1.87
CA ALA A 172 -2.33 -19.63 -0.67
C ALA A 172 -2.85 -18.19 -0.81
N LEU A 173 -2.56 -17.55 -1.95
CA LEU A 173 -3.04 -16.19 -2.25
C LEU A 173 -4.55 -16.12 -2.52
N GLU A 174 -5.15 -17.17 -3.09
CA GLU A 174 -6.61 -17.28 -3.22
C GLU A 174 -7.29 -17.34 -1.85
N ASN A 175 -6.71 -18.08 -0.89
CA ASN A 175 -7.19 -18.10 0.48
C ASN A 175 -7.05 -16.72 1.16
N ASP A 176 -5.99 -15.98 0.88
CA ASP A 176 -5.83 -14.61 1.38
C ASP A 176 -6.91 -13.65 0.84
N LEU A 177 -7.43 -13.88 -0.37
CA LEU A 177 -8.57 -13.08 -0.89
C LEU A 177 -9.81 -13.21 -0.01
N LEU A 178 -10.01 -14.35 0.67
CA LEU A 178 -11.09 -14.53 1.64
C LEU A 178 -10.92 -13.62 2.86
N LEU A 179 -9.67 -13.37 3.28
CA LEU A 179 -9.37 -12.44 4.37
C LEU A 179 -9.59 -10.99 3.94
N VAL A 180 -9.25 -10.64 2.69
CA VAL A 180 -9.54 -9.32 2.13
C VAL A 180 -11.05 -9.09 2.06
N ASP A 181 -11.83 -10.08 1.62
CA ASP A 181 -13.29 -10.00 1.56
C ASP A 181 -13.91 -9.89 2.94
N SER A 182 -13.40 -10.66 3.90
CA SER A 182 -13.81 -10.56 5.31
C SER A 182 -13.50 -9.19 5.90
N ALA A 183 -12.34 -8.61 5.57
CA ALA A 183 -11.96 -7.27 6.02
C ALA A 183 -12.87 -6.19 5.42
N LEU A 184 -13.18 -6.29 4.12
CA LEU A 184 -14.13 -5.42 3.44
C LEU A 184 -15.51 -5.48 4.11
N GLU A 185 -16.04 -6.68 4.36
CA GLU A 185 -17.32 -6.86 5.04
C GLU A 185 -17.29 -6.31 6.48
N PHE A 186 -16.18 -6.55 7.21
CA PHE A 186 -16.01 -6.08 8.58
C PHE A 186 -16.08 -4.56 8.71
N ILE A 187 -15.47 -3.82 7.77
CA ILE A 187 -15.48 -2.36 7.79
C ILE A 187 -16.71 -1.75 7.10
N ASP A 188 -17.54 -2.57 6.45
CA ASP A 188 -18.69 -2.14 5.66
C ASP A 188 -19.91 -1.78 6.52
N SER A 189 -19.74 -0.76 7.35
CA SER A 189 -20.85 -0.15 8.08
C SER A 189 -20.60 1.34 8.23
N CYS A 190 -21.58 2.16 7.84
CA CYS A 190 -21.46 3.61 7.83
C CYS A 190 -21.41 4.17 9.26
N PRO A 191 -20.34 4.87 9.67
CA PRO A 191 -20.23 5.44 11.01
C PRO A 191 -20.85 6.85 11.12
N LEU A 192 -21.14 7.49 9.99
CA LEU A 192 -21.53 8.89 9.91
C LEU A 192 -22.89 9.14 10.58
N GLY A 193 -23.03 10.28 11.25
CA GLY A 193 -24.18 10.63 12.08
C GLY A 193 -24.13 10.09 13.50
N SER A 194 -23.03 9.44 13.90
CA SER A 194 -22.78 9.09 15.31
C SER A 194 -22.23 10.26 16.12
N ALA A 195 -21.88 11.37 15.47
CA ALA A 195 -21.25 12.55 16.05
C ALA A 195 -20.06 12.15 16.93
N ALA A 196 -20.02 12.59 18.19
CA ALA A 196 -18.93 12.24 19.10
C ALA A 196 -18.92 10.75 19.54
N GLY A 197 -19.85 9.93 19.04
CA GLY A 197 -20.07 8.53 19.45
C GLY A 197 -21.39 8.27 20.16
N TYR A 198 -22.25 9.29 20.30
CA TYR A 198 -23.51 9.23 21.07
C TYR A 198 -24.72 9.75 20.28
N GLY A 199 -24.53 10.05 19.00
CA GLY A 199 -25.58 10.56 18.12
C GLY A 199 -25.87 12.04 18.36
N THR A 200 -26.98 12.48 17.77
CA THR A 200 -27.36 13.90 17.72
C THR A 200 -28.88 14.02 17.88
N LYS A 201 -29.35 15.15 18.40
CA LYS A 201 -30.77 15.45 18.54
C LYS A 201 -31.43 15.99 17.27
N LEU A 202 -30.67 16.17 16.18
CA LEU A 202 -31.12 16.78 14.93
C LEU A 202 -31.90 15.83 14.02
N GLY A 203 -32.17 14.59 14.45
CA GLY A 203 -32.94 13.63 13.66
C GLY A 203 -32.28 13.28 12.32
N LEU A 204 -30.96 13.07 12.31
CA LEU A 204 -30.21 12.77 11.09
C LEU A 204 -30.68 11.44 10.47
N ASP A 205 -30.86 11.43 9.16
CA ASP A 205 -31.18 10.22 8.39
C ASP A 205 -29.90 9.46 8.04
N ARG A 206 -29.51 8.53 8.90
CA ARG A 206 -28.23 7.80 8.78
C ARG A 206 -28.29 6.73 7.70
N GLU A 207 -29.48 6.18 7.47
CA GLU A 207 -29.78 5.19 6.45
C GLU A 207 -29.55 5.79 5.05
N MET A 208 -30.08 7.00 4.79
CA MET A 208 -29.82 7.72 3.54
C MET A 208 -28.33 7.93 3.29
N VAL A 209 -27.59 8.35 4.32
CA VAL A 209 -26.14 8.60 4.21
C VAL A 209 -25.37 7.31 3.94
N ALA A 210 -25.76 6.20 4.57
CA ALA A 210 -25.16 4.90 4.31
C ALA A 210 -25.39 4.42 2.88
N GLU A 211 -26.63 4.57 2.37
CA GLU A 211 -27.00 4.23 0.99
C GLU A 211 -26.22 5.06 -0.03
N GLU A 212 -26.20 6.38 0.13
CA GLU A 212 -25.49 7.31 -0.76
C GLU A 212 -23.98 7.02 -0.83
N LEU A 213 -23.38 6.55 0.27
CA LEU A 213 -21.96 6.20 0.35
C LEU A 213 -21.68 4.72 -0.01
N GLY A 214 -22.70 3.93 -0.32
CA GLY A 214 -22.55 2.52 -0.69
C GLY A 214 -22.08 1.61 0.45
N PHE A 215 -22.49 1.89 1.68
CA PHE A 215 -22.34 0.96 2.81
C PHE A 215 -23.54 0.02 2.89
N SER A 216 -23.33 -1.26 3.26
CA SER A 216 -24.45 -2.21 3.41
C SER A 216 -25.38 -1.91 4.59
N LYS A 217 -24.88 -1.21 5.63
CA LYS A 217 -25.65 -0.89 6.82
C LYS A 217 -25.13 0.32 7.58
N VAL A 218 -25.98 0.87 8.44
CA VAL A 218 -25.61 1.86 9.45
C VAL A 218 -24.92 1.18 10.63
N GLN A 219 -23.79 1.72 11.08
CA GLN A 219 -23.13 1.23 12.29
C GLN A 219 -23.87 1.72 13.54
N ALA A 220 -24.03 0.86 14.54
CA ALA A 220 -24.58 1.27 15.84
C ALA A 220 -23.75 2.44 16.44
N THR A 221 -24.43 3.45 16.96
CA THR A 221 -23.85 4.77 17.30
C THR A 221 -22.60 4.67 18.17
N THR A 222 -22.68 4.01 19.33
CA THR A 222 -21.53 3.84 20.23
C THR A 222 -20.47 2.89 19.67
N ALA A 223 -20.88 1.92 18.85
CA ALA A 223 -19.97 0.97 18.24
C ALA A 223 -18.96 1.63 17.29
N VAL A 224 -19.27 2.82 16.75
CA VAL A 224 -18.33 3.60 15.94
C VAL A 224 -17.04 3.85 16.70
N GLN A 225 -17.13 4.38 17.92
CA GLN A 225 -15.94 4.68 18.73
C GLN A 225 -15.28 3.42 19.29
N LEU A 226 -16.07 2.39 19.64
CA LEU A 226 -15.54 1.10 20.09
C LEU A 226 -14.77 0.33 19.00
N SER A 227 -14.97 0.68 17.73
CA SER A 227 -14.30 0.04 16.58
C SER A 227 -13.05 0.78 16.10
N ARG A 228 -12.73 1.94 16.68
CA ARG A 228 -11.59 2.77 16.28
C ARG A 228 -10.27 2.01 16.46
N GLY A 229 -9.39 2.12 15.47
CA GLY A 229 -8.12 1.41 15.41
C GLY A 229 -8.23 -0.09 15.12
N LYS A 230 -9.33 -0.75 15.53
CA LYS A 230 -9.59 -2.16 15.17
C LYS A 230 -9.95 -2.33 13.70
N ASN A 231 -10.67 -1.38 13.10
CA ASN A 231 -10.97 -1.43 11.66
C ASN A 231 -9.67 -1.39 10.84
N GLU A 232 -8.76 -0.50 11.22
CA GLU A 232 -7.42 -0.33 10.67
C GLU A 232 -6.58 -1.60 10.86
N ALA A 233 -6.58 -2.18 12.07
CA ALA A 233 -5.86 -3.42 12.35
C ALA A 233 -6.36 -4.59 11.48
N VAL A 234 -7.68 -4.79 11.37
CA VAL A 234 -8.27 -5.86 10.54
C VAL A 234 -7.90 -5.68 9.06
N ALA A 235 -7.97 -4.45 8.56
CA ALA A 235 -7.61 -4.13 7.19
C ALA A 235 -6.11 -4.42 6.91
N VAL A 236 -5.22 -3.99 7.80
CA VAL A 236 -3.77 -4.25 7.70
C VAL A 236 -3.44 -5.72 7.88
N ASN A 237 -4.17 -6.47 8.72
CA ASN A 237 -3.95 -7.90 8.91
C ASN A 237 -4.16 -8.69 7.60
N SER A 238 -5.20 -8.37 6.83
CA SER A 238 -5.43 -9.01 5.52
C SER A 238 -4.22 -8.82 4.58
N LEU A 239 -3.64 -7.62 4.57
CA LEU A 239 -2.42 -7.34 3.79
C LEU A 239 -1.18 -8.02 4.38
N ALA A 240 -1.09 -8.15 5.70
CA ALA A 240 0.02 -8.83 6.36
C ALA A 240 0.08 -10.33 6.00
N CYS A 241 -1.06 -11.00 5.87
CA CYS A 241 -1.16 -12.38 5.38
C CYS A 241 -0.67 -12.52 3.93
N ILE A 242 -1.16 -11.68 3.01
CA ILE A 242 -0.68 -11.63 1.63
C ILE A 242 0.84 -11.45 1.59
N MET A 243 1.36 -10.48 2.35
CA MET A 243 2.77 -10.19 2.36
C MET A 243 3.63 -11.31 2.97
N LEU A 244 3.08 -12.12 3.89
CA LEU A 244 3.76 -13.31 4.42
C LEU A 244 4.02 -14.32 3.30
N ASP A 245 3.00 -14.61 2.48
CA ASP A 245 3.12 -15.54 1.37
C ASP A 245 4.03 -15.00 0.26
N LEU A 246 3.93 -13.70 -0.06
CA LEU A 246 4.87 -13.05 -0.98
C LEU A 246 6.31 -13.07 -0.46
N GLY A 247 6.52 -12.91 0.85
CA GLY A 247 7.84 -13.01 1.47
C GLY A 247 8.42 -14.42 1.38
N LYS A 248 7.58 -15.45 1.50
CA LYS A 248 7.96 -16.86 1.33
C LYS A 248 8.28 -17.17 -0.13
N LEU A 249 7.40 -16.78 -1.06
CA LEU A 249 7.62 -16.90 -2.50
C LEU A 249 8.92 -16.22 -2.93
N SER A 250 9.18 -15.01 -2.41
CA SER A 250 10.42 -14.29 -2.68
C SER A 250 11.64 -15.04 -2.18
N SER A 251 11.57 -15.65 -0.99
CA SER A 251 12.66 -16.44 -0.43
C SER A 251 12.97 -17.67 -1.29
N ASP A 252 11.92 -18.37 -1.73
CA ASP A 252 12.06 -19.54 -2.61
C ASP A 252 12.64 -19.14 -3.96
N LEU A 253 12.12 -18.09 -4.61
CA LEU A 253 12.63 -17.63 -5.91
C LEU A 253 14.08 -17.14 -5.85
N ILE A 254 14.48 -16.46 -4.76
CA ILE A 254 15.89 -16.09 -4.55
C ILE A 254 16.75 -17.35 -4.48
N LEU A 255 16.37 -18.33 -3.66
CA LEU A 255 17.14 -19.56 -3.48
C LEU A 255 17.19 -20.39 -4.76
N PHE A 256 16.05 -20.56 -5.42
CA PHE A 256 15.90 -21.41 -6.61
C PHE A 256 16.45 -20.78 -7.89
N SER A 257 16.71 -19.48 -7.89
CA SER A 257 17.42 -18.79 -8.98
C SER A 257 18.94 -18.77 -8.83
N MET A 258 19.47 -19.21 -7.68
CA MET A 258 20.92 -19.38 -7.52
C MET A 258 21.46 -20.40 -8.52
N PRO A 259 22.68 -20.22 -9.07
CA PRO A 259 23.29 -21.17 -10.00
C PRO A 259 23.37 -22.62 -9.47
N GLU A 260 23.52 -22.80 -8.15
CA GLU A 260 23.58 -24.10 -7.49
C GLU A 260 22.26 -24.87 -7.50
N PHE A 261 21.12 -24.15 -7.56
CA PHE A 261 19.78 -24.74 -7.69
C PHE A 261 19.36 -24.74 -9.17
N GLY A 262 19.35 -23.56 -9.80
CA GLY A 262 19.10 -23.39 -11.23
C GLY A 262 17.71 -23.85 -11.67
N PHE A 263 16.69 -23.73 -10.82
CA PHE A 263 15.31 -24.11 -11.16
C PHE A 263 14.56 -22.98 -11.84
N PHE A 264 14.86 -21.72 -11.49
CA PHE A 264 14.28 -20.54 -12.10
C PHE A 264 15.37 -19.61 -12.62
N ALA A 265 15.07 -18.87 -13.68
CA ALA A 265 15.86 -17.74 -14.12
C ALA A 265 15.03 -16.47 -13.97
N LEU A 266 15.66 -15.42 -13.46
CA LEU A 266 15.00 -14.14 -13.29
C LEU A 266 15.20 -13.26 -14.55
N PRO A 267 14.13 -12.59 -15.02
CA PRO A 267 14.24 -11.63 -16.11
C PRO A 267 15.20 -10.48 -15.76
N ASP A 268 15.92 -9.96 -16.76
CA ASP A 268 16.90 -8.89 -16.55
C ASP A 268 16.23 -7.59 -16.08
N GLU A 269 14.98 -7.36 -16.48
CA GLU A 269 14.23 -6.14 -16.19
C GLU A 269 13.86 -6.00 -14.71
N VAL A 270 13.91 -7.11 -13.95
CA VAL A 270 13.60 -7.14 -12.51
C VAL A 270 14.81 -7.43 -11.63
N CYS A 271 16.00 -7.52 -12.23
CA CYS A 271 17.26 -7.71 -11.55
C CYS A 271 18.15 -6.48 -11.70
N THR A 272 19.00 -6.25 -10.71
CA THR A 272 20.13 -5.33 -10.89
C THR A 272 21.38 -6.11 -11.24
N GLY A 273 22.30 -5.47 -11.95
CA GLY A 273 23.57 -6.06 -12.37
C GLY A 273 24.76 -5.56 -11.55
N SER A 274 25.92 -6.12 -11.85
CA SER A 274 27.21 -5.52 -11.50
C SER A 274 27.92 -5.08 -12.76
N SER A 275 28.46 -3.85 -12.77
CA SER A 275 29.29 -3.37 -13.88
C SER A 275 30.58 -4.19 -14.09
N ILE A 276 31.03 -4.92 -13.05
CA ILE A 276 32.25 -5.74 -13.07
C ILE A 276 31.94 -7.18 -13.52
N MET A 277 30.73 -7.67 -13.25
CA MET A 277 30.31 -9.05 -13.54
C MET A 277 28.99 -9.06 -14.31
N PRO A 278 29.04 -9.02 -15.65
CA PRO A 278 27.85 -8.96 -16.50
C PRO A 278 26.86 -10.11 -16.30
N GLN A 279 27.34 -11.28 -15.91
CA GLN A 279 26.54 -12.47 -15.62
C GLN A 279 25.84 -12.42 -14.24
N LYS A 280 26.24 -11.52 -13.34
CA LYS A 280 25.71 -11.45 -11.98
C LYS A 280 24.39 -10.68 -11.98
N LYS A 281 23.29 -11.39 -11.74
CA LYS A 281 21.95 -10.83 -11.53
C LYS A 281 21.61 -10.83 -10.04
N ASN A 282 21.30 -9.68 -9.47
CA ASN A 282 20.87 -9.56 -8.08
C ASN A 282 19.32 -9.49 -8.03
N PRO A 283 18.66 -10.33 -7.22
CA PRO A 283 17.20 -10.38 -7.11
C PRO A 283 16.64 -9.29 -6.17
N ASP A 284 17.09 -8.03 -6.30
CA ASP A 284 16.82 -6.94 -5.35
C ASP A 284 15.32 -6.72 -5.09
N VAL A 285 14.49 -6.88 -6.12
CA VAL A 285 13.02 -6.75 -5.98
C VAL A 285 12.48 -7.80 -5.00
N LEU A 286 12.91 -9.06 -5.12
CA LEU A 286 12.50 -10.16 -4.23
C LEU A 286 13.06 -9.95 -2.82
N GLU A 287 14.29 -9.45 -2.70
CA GLU A 287 14.87 -9.13 -1.39
C GLU A 287 14.06 -8.05 -0.67
N LEU A 288 13.66 -7.01 -1.40
CA LEU A 288 12.82 -5.94 -0.86
C LEU A 288 11.40 -6.41 -0.53
N ILE A 289 10.78 -7.27 -1.34
CA ILE A 289 9.45 -7.86 -1.03
C ILE A 289 9.54 -8.66 0.27
N ARG A 290 10.56 -9.52 0.39
CA ARG A 290 10.83 -10.30 1.61
C ARG A 290 10.96 -9.40 2.84
N SER A 291 11.74 -8.32 2.77
CA SER A 291 11.86 -7.38 3.90
C SER A 291 10.59 -6.57 4.16
N LYS A 292 9.89 -6.11 3.12
CA LYS A 292 8.62 -5.38 3.24
C LYS A 292 7.53 -6.20 3.92
N SER A 293 7.54 -7.53 3.77
CA SER A 293 6.63 -8.40 4.50
C SER A 293 6.71 -8.23 6.02
N LYS A 294 7.91 -8.00 6.54
CA LYS A 294 8.16 -7.80 7.97
C LYS A 294 7.78 -6.39 8.42
N VAL A 295 7.94 -5.40 7.54
CA VAL A 295 7.49 -4.03 7.79
C VAL A 295 5.97 -4.00 7.98
N VAL A 296 5.20 -4.60 7.08
CA VAL A 296 3.73 -4.63 7.17
C VAL A 296 3.27 -5.39 8.44
N GLN A 297 3.93 -6.50 8.78
CA GLN A 297 3.67 -7.20 10.05
C GLN A 297 3.93 -6.32 11.28
N ALA A 298 5.03 -5.56 11.27
CA ALA A 298 5.33 -4.63 12.35
C ALA A 298 4.28 -3.52 12.46
N LYS A 299 3.76 -3.01 11.33
CA LYS A 299 2.69 -2.00 11.31
C LYS A 299 1.38 -2.52 11.88
N HIS A 300 1.01 -3.78 11.62
CA HIS A 300 -0.12 -4.40 12.28
C HIS A 300 0.06 -4.45 13.81
N SER A 301 1.24 -4.91 14.27
CA SER A 301 1.55 -4.97 15.69
C SER A 301 1.56 -3.59 16.35
N GLU A 302 2.08 -2.58 15.66
CA GLU A 302 2.08 -1.17 16.09
C GLU A 302 0.65 -0.67 16.34
N ILE A 303 -0.26 -0.87 15.40
CA ILE A 303 -1.68 -0.50 15.57
C ILE A 303 -2.29 -1.24 16.77
N MET A 304 -2.09 -2.55 16.87
CA MET A 304 -2.63 -3.35 17.97
C MET A 304 -2.10 -2.90 19.33
N SER A 305 -0.82 -2.52 19.42
CA SER A 305 -0.22 -1.99 20.64
C SER A 305 -0.75 -0.60 21.01
N ILE A 306 -0.97 0.29 20.02
CA ILE A 306 -1.55 1.63 20.26
C ILE A 306 -2.95 1.52 20.88
N ILE A 307 -3.78 0.60 20.39
CA ILE A 307 -5.19 0.50 20.82
C ILE A 307 -5.38 -0.33 22.09
N GLN A 308 -4.35 -1.06 22.52
CA GLN A 308 -4.42 -1.94 23.67
C GLN A 308 -4.58 -1.14 24.96
N GLY A 309 -5.62 -1.46 25.75
CA GLY A 309 -5.85 -0.85 27.07
C GLY A 309 -6.59 0.49 27.03
N LEU A 310 -6.98 0.99 25.84
CA LEU A 310 -7.84 2.17 25.73
C LEU A 310 -9.26 1.85 26.23
N CYS A 311 -9.86 2.77 26.98
CA CYS A 311 -11.25 2.67 27.40
C CYS A 311 -12.23 3.09 26.28
N SER A 312 -13.53 2.85 26.46
CA SER A 312 -14.55 3.17 25.46
C SER A 312 -14.60 4.67 25.12
N GLY A 313 -14.76 5.00 23.83
CA GLY A 313 -14.90 6.39 23.36
C GLY A 313 -13.78 6.76 22.40
N PHE A 314 -13.68 8.06 22.08
CA PHE A 314 -12.57 8.57 21.27
C PHE A 314 -11.41 9.00 22.18
N HIS A 315 -10.20 8.60 21.80
CA HIS A 315 -8.94 9.07 22.35
C HIS A 315 -8.06 9.59 21.23
N ARG A 316 -7.21 10.58 21.53
CA ARG A 316 -6.30 11.16 20.53
C ARG A 316 -5.29 10.13 20.03
N ASP A 317 -5.01 9.08 20.81
CA ASP A 317 -4.18 7.92 20.47
C ASP A 317 -4.55 7.29 19.12
N PHE A 318 -5.84 7.29 18.75
CA PHE A 318 -6.28 6.78 17.45
C PHE A 318 -5.75 7.58 16.24
N GLN A 319 -5.22 8.79 16.46
CA GLN A 319 -4.51 9.51 15.39
C GLN A 319 -3.27 8.72 14.93
N LEU A 320 -2.57 8.06 15.87
CA LEU A 320 -1.36 7.30 15.58
C LEU A 320 -1.61 5.99 14.83
N THR A 321 -2.86 5.53 14.70
CA THR A 321 -3.17 4.33 13.91
C THR A 321 -3.25 4.62 12.41
N LYS A 322 -3.35 5.90 12.01
CA LYS A 322 -3.52 6.33 10.62
C LYS A 322 -2.27 6.07 9.79
N GLU A 323 -1.12 6.54 10.25
CA GLU A 323 0.17 6.36 9.57
C GLU A 323 0.51 4.87 9.32
N PRO A 324 0.55 3.98 10.33
CA PRO A 324 0.88 2.57 10.10
C PRO A 324 -0.10 1.87 9.17
N MET A 325 -1.38 2.26 9.18
CA MET A 325 -2.39 1.75 8.26
C MET A 325 -2.12 2.20 6.82
N MET A 326 -1.94 3.50 6.59
CA MET A 326 -1.68 4.04 5.25
C MET A 326 -0.34 3.55 4.69
N ASP A 327 0.72 3.56 5.50
CA ASP A 327 2.07 3.10 5.13
C ASP A 327 2.09 1.63 4.74
N SER A 328 1.24 0.80 5.35
CA SER A 328 1.07 -0.62 4.97
C SER A 328 0.62 -0.75 3.53
N TYR A 329 -0.38 0.02 3.09
CA TYR A 329 -0.83 0.03 1.69
C TYR A 329 0.23 0.61 0.75
N PHE A 330 0.86 1.73 1.11
CA PHE A 330 1.91 2.35 0.29
C PHE A 330 3.13 1.45 0.06
N ARG A 331 3.48 0.62 1.05
CA ARG A 331 4.67 -0.27 0.97
C ARG A 331 4.33 -1.66 0.46
N GLY A 332 3.16 -2.18 0.80
CA GLY A 332 2.67 -3.52 0.42
C GLY A 332 2.15 -3.59 -1.01
N ILE A 333 1.53 -2.51 -1.51
CA ILE A 333 1.09 -2.41 -2.90
C ILE A 333 2.17 -1.67 -3.69
N ALA A 334 2.66 -2.29 -4.77
CA ALA A 334 3.61 -1.65 -5.67
C ALA A 334 2.96 -0.50 -6.44
N ARG A 335 2.87 0.68 -5.81
CA ARG A 335 2.51 1.93 -6.49
C ARG A 335 3.70 2.51 -7.25
N SER A 336 3.40 3.19 -8.36
CA SER A 336 4.38 3.89 -9.19
C SER A 336 5.11 4.98 -8.40
N GLU A 337 6.34 5.33 -8.79
CA GLU A 337 7.06 6.44 -8.15
C GLU A 337 6.33 7.78 -8.25
N ALA A 338 5.47 7.98 -9.25
CA ALA A 338 4.63 9.18 -9.38
C ALA A 338 3.57 9.27 -8.27
N GLU A 339 2.95 8.16 -7.88
CA GLU A 339 2.03 8.08 -6.72
C GLU A 339 2.81 8.21 -5.40
N ARG A 340 4.03 7.67 -5.33
CA ARG A 340 4.94 7.84 -4.19
C ARG A 340 5.43 9.29 -4.05
N GLU A 341 5.61 10.00 -5.15
CA GLU A 341 6.02 11.40 -5.18
C GLU A 341 4.86 12.38 -5.05
N GLY A 342 3.62 12.01 -5.40
CA GLY A 342 2.44 12.74 -4.93
C GLY A 342 2.44 12.84 -3.41
N ALA A 343 2.60 11.70 -2.72
CA ALA A 343 2.69 11.64 -1.26
C ALA A 343 3.99 12.28 -0.68
N ARG A 344 5.13 12.24 -1.39
CA ARG A 344 6.44 12.71 -0.88
C ARG A 344 6.88 14.11 -1.32
N ARG A 345 6.48 14.61 -2.50
CA ARG A 345 6.85 15.96 -2.98
C ARG A 345 6.16 17.06 -2.17
N HIS A 346 5.02 16.75 -1.55
CA HIS A 346 4.26 17.67 -0.72
C HIS A 346 4.91 17.91 0.66
N ALA A 347 5.76 16.99 1.14
CA ALA A 347 6.50 17.15 2.40
C ALA A 347 7.86 17.88 2.26
N ARG A 348 8.31 18.23 1.04
CA ARG A 348 9.65 18.81 0.81
C ARG A 348 9.67 20.29 0.45
N GLN A 349 8.53 20.97 0.38
CA GLN A 349 8.51 22.39 0.00
C GLN A 349 8.70 23.38 1.17
N ASP A 350 8.84 22.93 2.41
CA ASP A 350 9.26 23.80 3.52
C ASP A 350 10.66 23.45 4.03
N GLY A 351 11.64 23.71 3.16
CA GLY A 351 13.07 23.62 3.45
C GLY A 351 13.66 24.98 3.79
N ARG A 352 13.09 25.70 4.76
CA ARG A 352 13.80 26.72 5.55
C ARG A 352 13.69 26.39 7.03
N ARG A 353 14.45 25.39 7.47
CA ARG A 353 14.83 25.31 8.88
C ARG A 353 16.17 26.02 9.01
N ASP A 354 16.15 27.12 9.75
CA ASP A 354 17.35 27.82 10.21
C ASP A 354 18.28 26.83 10.94
N ASP A 355 19.53 26.77 10.47
CA ASP A 355 20.63 25.98 11.03
C ASP A 355 21.14 26.57 12.37
N SER A 356 20.30 26.57 13.41
CA SER A 356 20.73 27.03 14.74
C SER A 356 20.23 26.17 15.91
N CYS A 357 20.13 24.85 15.72
CA CYS A 357 19.94 23.93 16.85
C CYS A 357 20.97 22.79 16.78
N SER A 358 22.06 22.96 17.54
CA SER A 358 23.11 21.99 17.73
C SER A 358 22.63 20.80 18.58
N ALA A 359 22.33 19.67 17.95
CA ALA A 359 22.20 18.36 18.59
C ALA A 359 22.87 17.27 17.69
N PRO A 360 23.42 16.19 18.29
CA PRO A 360 24.56 15.44 17.73
C PRO A 360 24.21 14.48 16.56
N PRO A 361 25.22 14.04 15.77
CA PRO A 361 25.01 13.46 14.45
C PRO A 361 24.70 11.96 14.55
N ALA A 362 23.43 11.59 14.38
CA ALA A 362 23.08 10.21 14.04
C ALA A 362 21.73 10.16 13.31
N CYS A 363 21.72 10.43 12.00
CA CYS A 363 20.65 10.01 11.09
C CYS A 363 21.14 10.09 9.63
N LEU A 364 21.94 9.11 9.21
CA LEU A 364 22.20 8.86 7.80
C LEU A 364 20.89 8.37 7.15
N ARG A 365 20.22 9.25 6.39
CA ARG A 365 19.10 8.86 5.52
C ARG A 365 19.67 8.25 4.23
N PRO A 366 19.33 7.02 3.84
CA PRO A 366 19.69 6.53 2.52
C PRO A 366 18.77 7.17 1.47
N ARG A 367 19.36 7.88 0.50
CA ARG A 367 18.70 8.19 -0.77
C ARG A 367 18.71 6.92 -1.62
N THR A 368 17.56 6.25 -1.75
CA THR A 368 17.37 5.25 -2.80
C THR A 368 17.04 5.97 -4.10
N ALA A 369 17.91 5.80 -5.10
CA ALA A 369 17.63 6.16 -6.48
C ALA A 369 17.31 4.88 -7.23
N SER A 370 16.07 4.73 -7.69
CA SER A 370 15.69 3.81 -8.76
C SER A 370 15.12 4.66 -9.88
N SER A 371 15.51 4.38 -11.13
CA SER A 371 15.02 5.11 -12.30
C SER A 371 13.95 4.26 -13.00
N PRO A 372 12.78 4.83 -13.37
CA PRO A 372 11.74 4.09 -14.07
C PRO A 372 12.03 3.98 -15.58
N VAL A 373 11.67 2.86 -16.20
CA VAL A 373 11.57 2.70 -17.65
C VAL A 373 10.11 2.93 -18.06
N ARG A 374 9.88 3.86 -19.01
CA ARG A 374 8.55 4.27 -19.51
C ARG A 374 8.14 3.45 -20.74
N SER A 375 6.87 3.06 -20.83
CA SER A 375 6.19 2.72 -22.09
C SER A 375 4.74 3.21 -22.07
N GLY A 376 4.47 4.37 -22.67
CA GLY A 376 3.12 4.96 -22.74
C GLY A 376 2.56 5.51 -21.42
N ASP A 377 1.22 5.58 -21.35
CA ASP A 377 0.44 6.17 -20.23
C ASP A 377 0.05 5.17 -19.12
N GLU A 378 0.52 3.92 -19.19
CA GLU A 378 0.32 2.92 -18.14
C GLU A 378 1.66 2.35 -17.64
N VAL A 379 1.86 2.33 -16.31
CA VAL A 379 2.96 1.61 -15.66
C VAL A 379 2.43 0.25 -15.21
N VAL A 380 2.52 -0.76 -16.08
CA VAL A 380 2.17 -2.16 -15.76
C VAL A 380 3.45 -2.99 -15.74
N TYR A 381 3.78 -3.59 -14.61
CA TYR A 381 4.83 -4.63 -14.54
C TYR A 381 4.28 -5.92 -15.14
N HIS A 382 4.51 -6.15 -16.44
CA HIS A 382 4.35 -7.46 -17.05
C HIS A 382 5.57 -8.32 -16.71
N GLY A 383 5.45 -9.16 -15.69
CA GLY A 383 6.43 -10.23 -15.45
C GLY A 383 6.13 -11.41 -16.38
N VAL A 384 6.84 -11.51 -17.51
CA VAL A 384 6.81 -12.72 -18.33
C VAL A 384 7.91 -13.65 -17.83
N ILE A 385 7.53 -14.76 -17.20
CA ILE A 385 8.47 -15.86 -16.94
C ILE A 385 8.66 -16.58 -18.28
N LEU A 386 9.83 -16.39 -18.88
CA LEU A 386 10.21 -17.07 -20.12
C LEU A 386 10.79 -18.46 -19.81
N ASP A 387 10.24 -19.48 -20.47
CA ASP A 387 10.82 -20.83 -20.48
C ASP A 387 12.08 -20.84 -21.35
N ILE A 388 13.25 -21.04 -20.73
CA ILE A 388 14.56 -21.05 -21.39
C ILE A 388 15.16 -22.47 -21.46
N THR A 389 14.36 -23.52 -21.25
CA THR A 389 14.83 -24.90 -21.15
C THR A 389 15.62 -25.35 -22.38
N GLU A 390 15.12 -25.05 -23.59
CA GLU A 390 15.81 -25.41 -24.84
C GLU A 390 17.17 -24.71 -25.01
N ARG A 391 17.27 -23.46 -24.56
CA ARG A 391 18.52 -22.70 -24.62
C ARG A 391 19.57 -23.29 -23.68
N ILE A 392 19.18 -23.70 -22.47
CA ILE A 392 20.09 -24.34 -21.51
C ILE A 392 20.54 -25.72 -22.01
N LEU A 393 19.66 -26.49 -22.65
CA LEU A 393 20.04 -27.76 -23.27
C LEU A 393 21.06 -27.56 -24.40
N ALA A 394 20.85 -26.54 -25.25
CA ALA A 394 21.80 -26.20 -26.31
C ALA A 394 23.17 -25.74 -25.77
N GLU A 395 23.20 -24.94 -24.70
CA GLU A 395 24.44 -24.49 -24.06
C GLU A 395 25.19 -25.65 -23.38
N ARG A 396 24.48 -26.63 -22.78
CA ARG A 396 25.08 -27.85 -22.22
C ARG A 396 25.66 -28.76 -23.30
N GLU A 397 24.96 -28.93 -24.42
CA GLU A 397 25.45 -29.71 -25.57
C GLU A 397 26.73 -29.09 -26.14
N LYS A 398 26.76 -27.75 -26.28
CA LYS A 398 27.94 -27.01 -26.72
C LYS A 398 29.13 -27.20 -25.77
N GLY A 399 28.91 -27.08 -24.46
CA GLY A 399 29.97 -27.32 -23.47
C GLY A 399 30.53 -28.75 -23.52
N ARG A 400 29.67 -29.75 -23.76
CA ARG A 400 30.09 -31.15 -23.94
C ARG A 400 30.97 -31.33 -25.18
N LEU A 401 30.61 -30.70 -26.29
CA LEU A 401 31.38 -30.75 -27.55
C LEU A 401 32.74 -30.04 -27.43
N GLU A 402 32.80 -28.92 -26.72
CA GLU A 402 34.05 -28.20 -26.45
C GLU A 402 35.01 -29.01 -25.57
N GLU A 403 34.51 -29.72 -24.57
CA GLU A 403 35.31 -30.63 -23.73
C GLU A 403 35.86 -31.82 -24.54
N GLN A 404 35.04 -32.40 -25.44
CA GLN A 404 35.47 -33.46 -26.35
C GLN A 404 36.55 -32.97 -27.34
N LEU A 405 36.39 -31.77 -27.90
CA LEU A 405 37.38 -31.18 -28.78
C LEU A 405 38.71 -30.96 -28.06
N ARG A 406 38.67 -30.47 -26.82
CA ARG A 406 39.86 -30.25 -25.98
C ARG A 406 40.57 -31.55 -25.62
N GLN A 407 39.84 -32.65 -25.41
CA GLN A 407 40.43 -33.98 -25.22
C GLN A 407 41.07 -34.52 -26.51
N SER A 408 40.42 -34.33 -27.66
CA SER A 408 40.97 -34.72 -28.96
C SER A 408 42.28 -33.99 -29.28
N GLN A 409 42.32 -32.66 -29.06
CA GLN A 409 43.52 -31.85 -29.27
C GLN A 409 44.67 -32.24 -28.32
N LYS A 410 44.36 -32.64 -27.08
CA LYS A 410 45.36 -33.19 -26.16
C LYS A 410 45.92 -34.53 -26.65
N MET A 411 45.09 -35.44 -27.14
CA MET A 411 45.52 -36.72 -27.71
C MET A 411 46.38 -36.53 -28.97
N GLU A 412 46.03 -35.56 -29.82
CA GLU A 412 46.81 -35.21 -31.02
C GLU A 412 48.19 -34.63 -30.66
N ALA A 413 48.26 -33.75 -29.65
CA ALA A 413 49.52 -33.21 -29.15
C ALA A 413 50.43 -34.28 -28.53
N ILE A 414 49.85 -35.26 -27.83
CA ILE A 414 50.58 -36.42 -27.29
C ILE A 414 51.07 -37.33 -28.43
N GLY A 415 50.28 -37.52 -29.48
CA GLY A 415 50.67 -38.28 -30.67
C GLY A 415 51.84 -37.66 -31.44
N LEU A 416 51.86 -36.33 -31.57
CA LEU A 416 52.96 -35.57 -32.18
C LEU A 416 54.26 -35.65 -31.35
N LEU A 417 54.15 -35.61 -30.02
CA LEU A 417 55.31 -35.78 -29.13
C LEU A 417 55.87 -37.21 -29.16
N ALA A 418 55.01 -38.22 -29.27
CA ALA A 418 55.44 -39.62 -29.40
C ALA A 418 56.09 -39.92 -30.77
N GLY A 419 55.63 -39.28 -31.84
CA GLY A 419 56.23 -39.38 -33.18
C GLY A 419 57.59 -38.71 -33.31
N GLY A 420 57.84 -37.61 -32.57
CA GLY A 420 59.12 -36.89 -32.59
C GLY A 420 60.27 -37.57 -31.84
N VAL A 421 59.99 -38.58 -31.01
CA VAL A 421 61.01 -39.36 -30.27
C VAL A 421 61.41 -40.63 -31.03
N ALA A 422 60.69 -40.99 -32.10
CA ALA A 422 60.92 -42.18 -32.89
C ALA A 422 61.74 -41.94 -34.18
N HIS A 423 62.44 -40.80 -34.31
CA HIS A 423 63.21 -40.47 -35.51
C HIS A 423 64.67 -40.09 -35.25
#